data_AF-A0A2T2RHA1-F1
#
_entry.id   AF-A0A2T2RHA1-F1
#
_cell.length_a   1.000
_cell.length_b   1.000
_cell.length_c   1.000
_cell.angle_alpha   90.00
_cell.angle_beta   90.00
_cell.angle_gamma   90.00
#
_symmetry.space_group_name_H-M   'P 1'
#
loop_
_entity.id
_entity.type
_entity.pdbx_description
1 polymer ?
#
loop_
_entity_poly.entity_id
_entity_poly.type
_entity_poly.pdbx_seq_one_letter_code
_entity_poly.pdbx_strand_id
1 'polypeptide(L)'
;MAEGTGTQSATRAVAATALRAPAVIVAVAAVLGLAGAAAATDLSTQFSQEEFIPSDAEAAQVMTQLDERFGGDVSEETFLLVDGDFTEVGTWQALAAVERELAEVDG
;
A
#
# COMPACT_ATOMS: atom_id res chain seq x y z
N MET A 1 1.27 -43.09 2.17
CA MET A 1 1.59 -42.90 3.62
C MET A 1 3.10 -43.01 3.85
N ALA A 2 3.89 -42.05 3.36
CA ALA A 2 5.37 -42.07 3.48
C ALA A 2 5.96 -40.69 3.89
N GLU A 3 5.14 -39.81 4.45
CA GLU A 3 5.55 -38.43 4.80
C GLU A 3 6.15 -38.31 6.22
N GLY A 4 6.01 -39.35 7.05
CA GLY A 4 6.37 -39.29 8.47
C GLY A 4 7.86 -39.43 8.78
N THR A 5 8.67 -40.01 7.89
CA THR A 5 10.05 -40.43 8.22
C THR A 5 11.08 -39.31 7.99
N GLY A 6 10.84 -38.41 7.04
CA GLY A 6 11.75 -37.30 6.70
C GLY A 6 11.71 -36.15 7.70
N THR A 7 10.53 -35.76 8.16
CA THR A 7 10.36 -34.65 9.12
C THR A 7 10.92 -35.00 10.51
N GLN A 8 10.83 -36.27 10.89
CA GLN A 8 11.40 -36.76 12.15
C GLN A 8 12.92 -36.84 12.14
N SER A 9 13.55 -37.07 10.98
CA SER A 9 15.01 -37.06 10.87
C SER A 9 15.58 -35.64 10.86
N ALA A 10 14.90 -34.70 10.19
CA ALA A 10 15.30 -33.29 10.14
C ALA A 10 15.24 -32.62 11.53
N THR A 11 14.15 -32.81 12.26
CA THR A 11 14.00 -32.26 13.63
C THR A 11 15.05 -32.80 14.59
N ARG A 12 15.38 -34.09 14.52
CA ARG A 12 16.46 -34.69 15.30
C ARG A 12 17.84 -34.15 14.93
N ALA A 13 18.11 -33.92 13.64
CA ALA A 13 19.37 -33.36 13.18
C ALA A 13 19.58 -31.93 13.67
N VAL A 14 18.52 -31.10 13.65
CA VAL A 14 18.55 -29.74 14.19
C VAL A 14 18.80 -29.77 15.71
N ALA A 15 18.08 -30.61 16.45
CA ALA A 15 18.27 -30.76 17.90
C ALA A 15 19.69 -31.24 18.26
N ALA A 16 20.23 -32.21 17.52
CA ALA A 16 21.60 -32.70 17.72
C ALA A 16 22.65 -31.62 17.42
N THR A 17 22.42 -30.78 16.41
CA THR A 17 23.32 -29.67 16.06
C THR A 17 23.25 -28.55 17.09
N ALA A 18 22.07 -28.25 17.62
CA ALA A 18 21.89 -27.28 18.72
C ALA A 18 22.67 -27.67 19.98
N LEU A 19 22.72 -28.97 20.30
CA LEU A 19 23.46 -29.49 21.46
C LEU A 19 24.97 -29.54 21.24
N ARG A 20 25.43 -29.81 20.01
CA ARG A 20 26.86 -29.97 19.69
C ARG A 20 27.56 -28.65 19.32
N ALA A 21 26.83 -27.74 18.69
CA ALA A 21 27.38 -26.49 18.16
C ALA A 21 26.35 -25.36 18.32
N PRO A 22 26.07 -24.91 19.56
CA PRO A 22 25.04 -23.91 19.83
C PRO A 22 25.29 -22.59 19.08
N ALA A 23 26.56 -22.19 18.94
CA ALA A 23 26.93 -20.99 18.21
C ALA A 23 26.50 -21.01 16.73
N VAL A 24 26.49 -22.19 16.08
CA VAL A 24 26.09 -22.33 14.68
C VAL A 24 24.59 -22.08 14.52
N ILE A 25 23.77 -22.64 15.41
CA ILE A 25 22.31 -22.43 15.38
C ILE A 25 21.97 -20.96 15.66
N VAL A 26 22.65 -20.32 16.62
CA VAL A 26 22.45 -18.90 16.89
C VAL A 26 22.86 -18.05 15.69
N ALA A 27 23.96 -18.36 15.02
CA ALA A 27 24.39 -17.65 13.82
C ALA A 27 23.37 -17.78 12.67
N VAL A 28 22.85 -18.98 12.43
CA VAL A 28 21.83 -19.21 11.40
C VAL A 28 20.53 -18.46 11.74
N ALA A 29 20.07 -18.53 12.99
CA ALA A 29 18.89 -17.80 13.42
C ALA A 29 19.08 -16.28 13.28
N ALA A 30 20.26 -15.76 13.62
CA ALA A 30 20.57 -14.34 13.46
C ALA A 30 20.57 -13.92 11.99
N VAL A 31 21.15 -14.72 11.09
CA VAL A 31 21.13 -14.45 9.64
C VAL A 31 19.70 -14.43 9.10
N LEU A 32 18.88 -15.43 9.47
CA LEU A 32 17.48 -15.46 9.05
C LEU A 32 16.67 -14.29 9.62
N GLY A 33 16.93 -13.90 10.88
CA GLY A 33 16.31 -12.74 11.51
C GLY A 33 16.67 -11.43 10.79
N LEU A 34 17.94 -11.23 10.47
CA LEU A 34 18.42 -10.05 9.73
C LEU A 34 17.86 -10.01 8.31
N ALA A 35 17.77 -11.15 7.63
CA ALA A 35 17.15 -11.24 6.30
C ALA A 35 15.66 -10.89 6.35
N GLY A 36 14.93 -11.39 7.35
CA GLY A 36 13.52 -11.04 7.56
C GLY A 36 13.33 -9.55 7.88
N ALA A 37 14.20 -8.98 8.72
CA ALA A 37 14.18 -7.56 9.03
C ALA A 37 14.47 -6.69 7.79
N ALA A 38 15.42 -7.09 6.95
CA ALA A 38 15.70 -6.40 5.69
C ALA A 38 14.50 -6.50 4.73
N ALA A 39 13.89 -7.67 4.59
CA ALA A 39 12.68 -7.83 3.76
C ALA A 39 11.51 -6.97 4.27
N ALA A 40 11.37 -6.82 5.60
CA ALA A 40 10.34 -5.98 6.19
C ALA A 40 10.54 -4.49 5.86
N THR A 41 11.77 -4.03 5.61
CA THR A 41 12.02 -2.64 5.20
C THR A 41 11.58 -2.32 3.78
N ASP A 42 11.38 -3.35 2.95
CA ASP A 42 10.97 -3.20 1.54
C ASP A 42 9.45 -3.37 1.36
N LEU A 43 8.69 -3.36 2.46
CA LEU A 43 7.24 -3.49 2.42
C LEU A 43 6.60 -2.17 1.98
N SER A 44 6.18 -2.09 0.71
CA SER A 44 5.31 -1.02 0.25
C SER A 44 3.88 -1.27 0.74
N THR A 45 3.33 -0.33 1.49
CA THR A 45 1.89 -0.33 1.83
C THR A 45 1.19 0.55 0.81
N GLN A 46 0.44 -0.05 -0.11
CA GLN A 46 -0.47 0.68 -0.98
C GLN A 46 -1.79 0.88 -0.23
N PHE A 47 -2.17 2.14 0.02
CA PHE A 47 -3.51 2.49 0.52
C PHE A 47 -4.32 3.00 -0.67
N SER A 48 -4.72 2.10 -1.58
CA SER A 48 -5.68 2.46 -2.64
C SER A 48 -7.03 1.85 -2.30
N GLN A 49 -8.08 2.70 -2.26
CA GLN A 49 -9.47 2.22 -2.11
C GLN A 49 -9.87 1.28 -3.26
N GLU A 50 -9.21 1.40 -4.41
CA GLU A 50 -9.44 0.56 -5.60
C GLU A 50 -8.97 -0.89 -5.38
N GLU A 51 -7.98 -1.12 -4.52
CA GLU A 51 -7.47 -2.46 -4.21
C GLU A 51 -8.48 -3.30 -3.38
N PHE A 52 -9.51 -2.65 -2.81
CA PHE A 52 -10.63 -3.33 -2.15
C PHE A 52 -11.71 -3.79 -3.14
N ILE A 53 -11.65 -3.38 -4.40
CA ILE A 53 -12.58 -3.86 -5.45
C ILE A 53 -11.98 -5.13 -6.07
N PRO A 54 -12.70 -6.26 -6.10
CA PRO A 54 -12.24 -7.46 -6.78
C PRO A 54 -11.88 -7.15 -8.24
N SER A 55 -10.70 -7.58 -8.68
CA SER A 55 -10.19 -7.30 -10.03
C SER A 55 -11.06 -7.86 -11.16
N ASP A 56 -11.91 -8.83 -10.86
CA ASP A 56 -12.87 -9.45 -11.77
C ASP A 56 -14.25 -8.77 -11.76
N ALA A 57 -14.49 -7.81 -10.86
CA ALA A 57 -15.74 -7.08 -10.81
C ALA A 57 -15.90 -6.18 -12.06
N GLU A 58 -17.12 -6.13 -12.59
CA GLU A 58 -17.47 -5.24 -13.70
C GLU A 58 -17.14 -3.77 -13.39
N ALA A 59 -17.29 -3.37 -12.12
CA ALA A 59 -16.91 -2.03 -11.63
C ALA A 59 -15.43 -1.71 -11.87
N ALA A 60 -14.51 -2.65 -11.61
CA ALA A 60 -13.07 -2.44 -11.81
C ALA A 60 -12.74 -2.22 -13.29
N GLN A 61 -13.35 -3.02 -14.18
CA GLN A 61 -13.16 -2.88 -15.64
C GLN A 61 -13.69 -1.57 -16.20
N VAL A 62 -14.79 -1.04 -15.62
CA VAL A 62 -15.32 0.28 -15.99
C VAL A 62 -14.36 1.37 -15.57
N MET A 63 -13.80 1.31 -14.36
CA MET A 63 -12.83 2.31 -13.88
C MET A 63 -11.55 2.31 -14.72
N THR A 64 -10.98 1.15 -15.06
CA THR A 64 -9.82 1.05 -15.96
C THR A 64 -10.12 1.65 -17.34
N GLN A 65 -11.31 1.40 -17.91
CA GLN A 65 -11.68 1.99 -19.20
C GLN A 65 -11.89 3.51 -19.12
N LEU A 66 -12.32 4.03 -17.97
CA LEU A 66 -12.43 5.47 -17.76
C LEU A 66 -11.04 6.11 -17.66
N ASP A 67 -10.13 5.51 -16.91
CA ASP A 67 -8.74 5.97 -16.81
C ASP A 67 -8.04 5.93 -18.18
N GLU A 68 -8.05 4.79 -18.88
CA GLU A 68 -7.39 4.64 -20.18
C GLU A 68 -7.92 5.60 -21.26
N ARG A 69 -9.21 5.97 -21.21
CA ARG A 69 -9.84 6.80 -22.25
C ARG A 69 -9.89 8.27 -21.93
N PHE A 70 -9.95 8.63 -20.65
CA PHE A 70 -10.13 10.01 -20.22
C PHE A 70 -8.94 10.52 -19.38
N GLY A 71 -7.93 9.69 -19.11
CA GLY A 71 -6.76 10.04 -18.29
C GLY A 71 -7.11 10.24 -16.81
N GLY A 72 -8.13 9.52 -16.35
CA GLY A 72 -8.73 9.68 -15.04
C GLY A 72 -7.92 9.00 -13.95
N ASP A 73 -6.86 9.67 -13.50
CA ASP A 73 -6.47 9.53 -12.10
C ASP A 73 -7.69 9.91 -11.27
N VAL A 74 -8.11 9.08 -10.32
CA VAL A 74 -9.05 9.51 -9.28
C VAL A 74 -8.25 10.44 -8.38
N SER A 75 -7.89 11.61 -8.91
CA SER A 75 -7.26 12.66 -8.13
C SER A 75 -8.17 12.95 -6.97
N GLU A 76 -7.60 13.14 -5.78
CA GLU A 76 -8.34 13.53 -4.59
C GLU A 76 -9.03 14.89 -4.85
N GLU A 77 -10.24 14.85 -5.43
CA GLU A 77 -11.03 16.04 -5.72
C GLU A 77 -11.59 16.56 -4.40
N THR A 78 -10.96 17.63 -3.89
CA THR A 78 -11.48 18.35 -2.74
C THR A 78 -12.59 19.28 -3.20
N PHE A 79 -13.84 18.89 -2.95
CA PHE A 79 -14.99 19.73 -3.24
C PHE A 79 -15.21 20.76 -2.13
N LEU A 80 -15.32 22.04 -2.52
CA LEU A 80 -15.70 23.15 -1.65
C LEU A 80 -17.17 23.47 -1.87
N LEU A 81 -17.98 23.39 -0.82
CA LEU A 81 -19.36 23.89 -0.87
C LEU A 81 -19.34 25.40 -0.64
N VAL A 82 -19.67 26.18 -1.67
CA VAL A 82 -19.77 27.64 -1.61
C VAL A 82 -21.24 28.02 -1.45
N ASP A 83 -21.56 28.68 -0.35
CA ASP A 83 -22.89 29.23 -0.09
C ASP A 83 -22.87 30.76 -0.30
N GLY A 84 -23.70 31.26 -1.22
CA GLY A 84 -23.75 32.67 -1.61
C GLY A 84 -24.63 32.93 -2.84
N ASP A 85 -24.92 34.21 -3.11
CA ASP A 85 -25.66 34.62 -4.30
C ASP A 85 -24.72 34.82 -5.50
N PHE A 86 -24.82 33.92 -6.49
CA PHE A 86 -24.00 33.95 -7.70
C PHE A 86 -24.43 34.99 -8.74
N THR A 87 -25.50 35.75 -8.48
CA THR A 87 -25.88 36.90 -9.31
C THR A 87 -25.12 38.17 -8.91
N GLU A 88 -24.47 38.17 -7.75
CA GLU A 88 -23.66 39.29 -7.26
C GLU A 88 -22.21 39.20 -7.74
N VAL A 89 -21.67 40.35 -8.19
CA VAL A 89 -20.27 40.46 -8.62
C VAL A 89 -19.30 40.16 -7.47
N GLY A 90 -19.67 40.49 -6.23
CA GLY A 90 -18.85 40.26 -5.04
C GLY A 90 -18.55 38.78 -4.81
N THR A 91 -19.53 37.90 -5.03
CA THR A 91 -19.39 36.44 -4.89
C THR A 91 -18.36 35.88 -5.87
N TRP A 92 -18.37 36.35 -7.13
CA TRP A 92 -17.39 35.95 -8.14
C TRP A 92 -15.98 36.46 -7.83
N GLN A 93 -15.86 37.67 -7.28
CA GLN A 93 -14.57 38.21 -6.86
C GLN A 93 -13.97 37.43 -5.69
N ALA A 94 -14.82 37.01 -4.74
CA ALA A 94 -14.40 36.18 -3.62
C ALA A 94 -13.95 34.78 -4.10
N LEU A 95 -14.72 34.16 -5.01
CA LEU A 95 -14.35 32.86 -5.58
C LEU A 95 -13.01 32.92 -6.33
N ALA A 96 -12.81 33.94 -7.16
CA ALA A 96 -11.55 34.16 -7.89
C ALA A 96 -10.36 34.50 -6.97
N ALA A 97 -10.62 34.97 -5.74
CA ALA A 97 -9.57 35.14 -4.73
C ALA A 97 -9.15 33.81 -4.13
N VAL A 98 -10.12 32.97 -3.77
CA VAL A 98 -9.87 31.63 -3.23
C VAL A 98 -9.14 30.76 -4.25
N GLU A 99 -9.54 30.77 -5.52
CA GLU A 99 -8.85 30.01 -6.57
C GLU A 99 -7.37 30.40 -6.72
N ARG A 100 -7.06 31.70 -6.65
CA ARG A 100 -5.68 32.18 -6.68
C ARG A 100 -4.88 31.76 -5.45
N GLU A 101 -5.48 31.85 -4.27
CA GLU A 101 -4.82 31.44 -3.03
C GLU A 101 -4.53 29.93 -3.04
N LEU A 102 -5.48 29.10 -3.50
CA LEU A 102 -5.28 27.66 -3.63
C LEU A 102 -4.20 27.31 -4.66
N ALA A 103 -4.13 28.03 -5.78
CA ALA A 103 -3.07 27.83 -6.77
C ALA A 103 -1.66 28.17 -6.26
N GLU A 104 -1.56 28.97 -5.19
CA GLU A 104 -0.28 29.32 -4.55
C GLU A 104 0.14 28.32 -3.45
N VAL A 105 -0.77 27.46 -2.97
CA VAL A 105 -0.50 26.53 -1.86
C VAL A 105 0.31 25.29 -2.30
N ASP A 106 0.39 25.00 -3.59
CA ASP A 106 1.18 23.89 -4.16
C ASP A 106 2.64 24.26 -4.52
N GLY A 107 3.25 25.18 -3.77
CA GLY A 107 4.65 25.65 -3.93
C GLY A 107 5.62 25.15 -2.86
#